data_AF-A0A3B9GPZ2-F1
#
_entry.id   AF-A0A3B9GPZ2-F1
#
_cell.length_a   1.000
_cell.length_b   1.000
_cell.length_c   1.000
_cell.angle_alpha   90.00
_cell.angle_beta   90.00
_cell.angle_gamma   90.00
#
_symmetry.space_group_name_H-M   'P 1'
#
loop_
_entity.id
_entity.type
_entity.pdbx_description
1 polymer ?
#
loop_
_entity_poly.entity_id
_entity_poly.type
_entity_poly.pdbx_seq_one_letter_code
_entity_poly.pdbx_strand_id
1 'polypeptide(L)'
;MGWKAIDTRRHQLKLYGNANFTGKKIFMYNDLELYGQWIEKGDELKPQFVIDLGMKYTYNRWLQLSADCENVTNTTRFITGPAFNMYPQYQRGRTLMGTLAVSF
;
A
#
# COMPACT_ATOMS: atom_id res chain seq x y z
N MET A 1 11.66 3.14 46.28
CA MET A 1 10.66 3.53 45.25
C MET A 1 11.41 4.03 44.03
N GLY A 2 11.43 3.28 42.93
CA GLY A 2 12.16 3.66 41.72
C GLY A 2 11.34 4.63 40.87
N TRP A 3 11.86 5.83 40.64
CA TRP A 3 11.29 6.78 39.69
C TRP A 3 11.45 6.21 38.28
N LYS A 4 10.36 5.77 37.66
CA LYS A 4 10.38 5.48 36.22
C LYS A 4 10.38 6.82 35.49
N ALA A 5 11.40 7.08 34.69
CA ALA A 5 11.49 8.28 33.84
C ALA A 5 10.39 8.35 32.77
N ILE A 6 9.61 7.27 32.60
CA ILE A 6 8.62 7.11 31.54
C ILE A 6 7.29 6.67 32.17
N ASP A 7 6.28 7.55 32.16
CA ASP A 7 4.93 7.25 32.62
C ASP A 7 4.14 6.49 31.54
N THR A 8 4.37 5.17 31.51
CA THR A 8 3.75 4.26 30.54
C THR A 8 2.23 4.12 30.62
N ARG A 9 1.55 4.70 31.63
CA ARG A 9 0.09 4.50 31.85
C ARG A 9 -0.78 5.09 30.74
N ARG A 10 -0.25 6.05 29.98
CA ARG A 10 -0.96 6.75 28.89
C ARG A 10 -0.44 6.39 27.51
N HIS A 11 0.42 5.36 27.44
CA HIS A 11 1.04 4.95 26.20
C HIS A 11 0.16 3.92 25.51
N GLN A 12 0.07 4.03 24.18
CA GLN A 12 -0.63 3.05 23.37
C GLN A 12 0.22 2.66 22.17
N LEU A 13 0.47 1.36 22.02
CA LEU A 13 1.03 0.79 20.81
C LEU A 13 -0.10 0.12 20.01
N LYS A 14 -0.25 0.50 18.75
CA LYS A 14 -1.15 -0.15 17.79
C LYS A 14 -0.33 -0.72 16.65
N LEU A 15 -0.57 -1.98 16.34
CA LEU A 15 -0.08 -2.63 15.12
C LEU A 15 -1.28 -2.78 14.19
N TYR A 16 -1.08 -2.46 12.93
CA TYR A 16 -2.07 -2.68 11.89
C TYR A 16 -1.38 -3.19 10.64
N GLY A 17 -2.15 -3.89 9.82
CA GLY A 17 -1.69 -4.37 8.55
C GLY A 17 -2.86 -4.58 7.62
N ASN A 18 -2.58 -4.53 6.34
CA ASN A 18 -3.51 -4.85 5.28
C ASN A 18 -2.86 -5.86 4.34
N ALA A 19 -3.60 -6.89 3.96
CA ALA A 19 -3.17 -7.85 2.96
C ALA A 19 -4.15 -7.79 1.80
N ASN A 20 -3.66 -7.35 0.66
CA ASN A 20 -4.44 -7.21 -0.57
C ASN A 20 -4.01 -8.27 -1.57
N PHE A 21 -4.98 -9.05 -2.04
CA PHE A 21 -4.78 -9.96 -3.15
C PHE A 21 -5.55 -9.46 -4.37
N THR A 22 -4.83 -9.24 -5.46
CA THR A 22 -5.42 -8.92 -6.76
C THR A 22 -5.24 -10.14 -7.65
N GLY A 23 -6.35 -10.82 -7.95
CA GLY A 23 -6.36 -11.96 -8.87
C GLY A 23 -6.03 -11.56 -10.30
N LYS A 24 -5.84 -12.56 -11.17
CA LYS A 24 -5.58 -12.36 -12.60
C LYS A 24 -6.76 -11.60 -13.21
N LYS A 25 -6.55 -10.34 -13.60
CA LYS A 25 -7.49 -9.64 -14.47
C LYS A 25 -7.09 -9.93 -15.90
N ILE A 26 -7.92 -10.70 -16.58
CA ILE A 26 -7.85 -10.84 -18.03
C ILE A 26 -8.37 -9.51 -18.59
N PHE A 27 -7.50 -8.73 -19.22
CA PHE A 27 -7.98 -7.62 -20.05
C PHE A 27 -8.60 -8.26 -21.30
N MET A 28 -9.92 -8.43 -21.29
CA MET A 28 -10.68 -8.81 -22.48
C MET A 28 -11.72 -7.72 -22.71
N TYR A 29 -11.57 -6.98 -23.79
CA TYR A 29 -12.65 -6.75 -24.76
C TYR A 29 -12.03 -6.45 -26.12
N ASN A 30 -12.35 -7.30 -27.08
CA ASN A 30 -12.33 -6.99 -28.50
C ASN A 30 -13.76 -7.19 -28.95
N ASP A 31 -14.47 -6.09 -29.17
CA ASP A 31 -15.78 -6.12 -29.84
C ASP A 31 -15.99 -4.75 -30.49
N LEU A 32 -15.28 -4.50 -31.60
CA LEU A 32 -15.73 -3.67 -32.72
C LEU A 32 -14.64 -3.58 -33.81
N GLU A 33 -14.98 -4.12 -34.96
CA GLU A 33 -14.23 -4.30 -36.20
C GLU A 33 -13.82 -2.99 -36.93
N LEU A 34 -13.26 -1.97 -36.26
CA LEU A 34 -13.04 -0.69 -36.97
C LEU A 34 -11.65 -0.06 -36.94
N TYR A 35 -10.79 -0.25 -35.94
CA TYR A 35 -9.42 0.30 -36.00
C TYR A 35 -8.45 -0.57 -35.21
N GLY A 36 -7.64 -1.35 -35.93
CA GLY A 36 -6.78 -2.41 -35.39
C GLY A 36 -5.74 -1.94 -34.38
N GLN A 37 -6.09 -2.01 -33.10
CA GLN A 37 -5.12 -2.01 -32.00
C GLN A 37 -5.00 -3.43 -31.44
N TRP A 38 -3.87 -4.05 -31.79
CA TRP A 38 -3.45 -5.34 -31.25
C TRP A 38 -3.00 -5.12 -29.81
N ILE A 39 -3.88 -5.33 -28.84
CA ILE A 39 -3.44 -5.59 -27.47
C ILE A 39 -2.96 -7.03 -27.48
N GLU A 40 -1.64 -7.24 -27.54
CA GLU A 40 -1.04 -8.56 -27.44
C GLU A 40 -1.60 -9.28 -26.20
N LYS A 41 -1.88 -10.59 -26.33
CA LYS A 41 -2.24 -11.50 -25.23
C LYS A 41 -1.24 -11.48 -24.03
N GLY A 42 -0.16 -10.70 -24.10
CA GLY A 42 0.85 -10.54 -23.07
C GLY A 42 0.47 -9.60 -21.93
N ASP A 43 -0.53 -8.73 -22.09
CA ASP A 43 -0.89 -7.73 -21.06
C ASP A 43 -1.82 -8.27 -19.96
N GLU A 44 -1.83 -9.57 -19.70
CA GLU A 44 -2.57 -10.12 -18.56
C GLU A 44 -1.97 -9.64 -17.23
N LEU A 45 -2.79 -9.05 -16.35
CA LEU A 45 -2.33 -8.72 -15.01
C LEU A 45 -2.04 -10.02 -14.25
N LYS A 46 -0.77 -10.28 -13.95
CA LYS A 46 -0.39 -11.41 -13.09
C LYS A 46 -1.03 -11.25 -11.71
N PRO A 47 -1.37 -12.35 -11.02
CA PRO A 47 -1.80 -12.29 -9.62
C PRO A 47 -0.78 -11.53 -8.77
N GLN A 48 -1.27 -10.61 -7.95
CA GLN A 48 -0.44 -9.77 -7.07
C GLN A 48 -0.89 -9.96 -5.62
N PHE A 49 0.08 -10.04 -4.72
CA PHE A 49 -0.14 -10.12 -3.29
C PHE A 49 0.71 -9.05 -2.60
N VAL A 50 0.02 -8.06 -2.02
CA VAL A 50 0.63 -6.88 -1.40
C VAL A 50 0.29 -6.91 0.08
N ILE A 51 1.32 -6.80 0.91
CA ILE A 51 1.17 -6.63 2.35
C ILE A 51 1.64 -5.23 2.71
N ASP A 52 0.79 -4.49 3.41
CA ASP A 52 1.11 -3.22 4.04
C ASP A 52 1.11 -3.43 5.56
N LEU A 53 2.11 -2.89 6.25
CA LEU A 53 2.22 -2.98 7.71
C LEU A 53 2.46 -1.60 8.30
N GLY A 54 1.89 -1.34 9.46
CA GLY A 54 2.11 -0.10 10.18
C GLY A 54 2.12 -0.29 11.69
N MET A 55 2.89 0.55 12.34
CA MET A 55 2.99 0.62 13.79
C MET A 55 2.79 2.07 14.20
N LYS A 56 1.89 2.29 15.14
CA LYS A 56 1.64 3.61 15.74
C LYS A 56 1.85 3.55 17.24
N TYR A 57 2.74 4.39 17.73
CA TYR A 57 3.01 4.59 19.14
C TYR A 57 2.54 5.96 19.59
N THR A 58 1.56 5.97 20.49
CA THR A 58 1.06 7.18 21.15
C THR A 58 1.72 7.25 22.51
N TYR A 59 2.59 8.22 22.73
CA TYR A 59 3.25 8.42 24.03
C TYR A 59 2.28 9.08 25.02
N ASN A 60 1.54 10.09 24.56
CA ASN A 60 0.50 10.78 25.30
C ASN A 60 -0.47 11.46 24.31
N ARG A 61 -1.40 12.31 24.76
CA ARG A 61 -2.30 13.07 23.86
C ARG A 61 -1.57 14.02 22.90
N TRP A 62 -0.28 14.29 23.13
CA TRP A 62 0.49 15.35 22.52
C TRP A 62 1.52 14.83 21.52
N LEU A 63 1.94 13.57 21.65
CA LEU A 63 3.01 12.98 20.85
C LEU A 63 2.61 11.60 20.31
N GLN A 64 2.61 11.50 18.99
CA GLN A 64 2.37 10.27 18.25
C GLN A 64 3.51 10.03 17.26
N LEU A 65 4.02 8.80 17.25
CA LEU A 65 4.99 8.30 16.30
C LEU A 65 4.30 7.22 15.46
N SER A 66 4.49 7.20 14.14
CA SER A 66 4.16 6.03 13.32
C SER A 66 5.30 5.66 12.38
N ALA A 67 5.35 4.37 12.06
CA ALA A 67 6.19 3.80 11.05
C ALA A 67 5.31 2.91 10.17
N ASP A 68 5.23 3.24 8.90
CA ASP A 68 4.39 2.62 7.90
C ASP A 68 5.28 2.04 6.80
N CYS A 69 5.00 0.80 6.42
CA CYS A 69 5.66 0.13 5.31
C CYS A 69 4.60 -0.36 4.33
N GLU A 70 4.50 0.31 3.20
CA GLU A 70 3.67 -0.14 2.08
C GLU A 70 4.46 -1.14 1.24
N ASN A 71 3.75 -2.17 0.77
CA ASN A 71 4.29 -3.20 -0.10
C ASN A 71 5.57 -3.83 0.47
N VAL A 72 5.45 -4.41 1.67
CA VAL A 72 6.52 -5.12 2.39
C VAL A 72 7.13 -6.23 1.53
N THR A 73 6.31 -6.86 0.67
CA THR A 73 6.71 -7.90 -0.28
C THR A 73 7.47 -7.37 -1.50
N ASN A 74 7.60 -6.04 -1.65
CA ASN A 74 8.29 -5.36 -2.74
C ASN A 74 7.78 -5.77 -4.14
N THR A 75 6.49 -6.09 -4.22
CA THR A 75 5.84 -6.53 -5.46
C THR A 75 5.46 -5.34 -6.35
N THR A 76 5.57 -5.49 -7.67
CA THR A 76 5.05 -4.45 -8.58
C THR A 76 3.53 -4.54 -8.61
N ARG A 77 2.83 -3.53 -8.09
CA ARG A 77 1.36 -3.49 -8.08
C ARG A 77 0.79 -2.61 -9.17
N PHE A 78 -0.32 -3.03 -9.77
CA PHE A 78 -1.09 -2.16 -10.65
C PHE A 78 -1.98 -1.23 -9.81
N ILE A 79 -1.95 0.07 -10.12
CA ILE A 79 -2.72 1.08 -9.39
C ILE A 79 -4.02 1.38 -10.13
N THR A 80 -3.88 1.87 -11.36
CA THR A 80 -4.99 2.41 -12.15
C THR A 80 -4.56 2.59 -13.59
N GLY A 81 -5.55 2.69 -14.46
CA GLY A 81 -5.40 2.90 -15.89
C GLY A 81 -6.70 2.53 -16.58
N PRO A 82 -7.24 3.37 -17.47
CA PRO A 82 -8.33 2.95 -18.33
C PRO A 82 -7.87 1.77 -19.18
N ALA A 83 -8.76 0.80 -19.42
CA ALA A 83 -8.50 -0.29 -20.37
C ALA A 83 -8.22 0.21 -21.81
N PHE A 84 -8.39 1.52 -22.07
CA PHE A 84 -8.37 2.16 -23.38
C PHE A 84 -7.29 3.23 -23.60
N ASN A 85 -6.42 3.55 -22.62
CA ASN A 85 -5.38 4.57 -22.84
C ASN A 85 -3.99 4.10 -22.37
N MET A 86 -3.31 3.44 -23.30
CA MET A 86 -1.87 3.23 -23.57
C MET A 86 -0.79 3.11 -22.47
N TYR A 87 -1.02 3.39 -21.18
CA TYR A 87 0.03 3.28 -20.15
C TYR A 87 -0.54 2.82 -18.80
N PRO A 88 -0.58 1.50 -18.52
CA PRO A 88 -0.91 1.00 -17.19
C PRO A 88 0.04 1.61 -16.13
N GLN A 89 -0.53 2.18 -15.06
CA GLN A 89 0.28 2.72 -13.96
C GLN A 89 0.58 1.62 -12.95
N TYR A 90 1.88 1.38 -12.77
CA TYR A 90 2.39 0.45 -11.77
C TYR A 90 3.09 1.20 -10.65
N GLN A 91 2.77 0.88 -9.40
CA GLN A 91 3.60 1.23 -8.26
C GLN A 91 4.66 0.15 -8.12
N ARG A 92 5.91 0.56 -8.31
CA ARG A 92 7.07 -0.31 -8.11
C ARG A 92 7.68 -0.04 -6.76
N GLY A 93 8.06 -1.13 -6.10
CA GLY A 93 8.89 -1.07 -4.91
C GLY A 93 8.10 -0.91 -3.60
N ARG A 94 8.84 -1.10 -2.52
CA ARG A 94 8.44 -0.88 -1.13
C ARG A 94 8.58 0.60 -0.77
N THR A 95 7.60 1.14 -0.06
CA THR A 95 7.68 2.47 0.55
C THR A 95 7.80 2.33 2.07
N LEU A 96 8.70 3.10 2.67
CA LEU A 96 8.84 3.23 4.12
C LEU A 96 8.57 4.68 4.49
N MET A 97 7.67 4.90 5.44
CA MET A 97 7.29 6.23 5.91
C MET A 97 7.37 6.27 7.43
N GLY A 98 8.04 7.29 7.97
CA GLY A 98 8.03 7.62 9.38
C GLY A 98 7.26 8.90 9.59
N THR A 99 6.39 8.97 10.60
CA THR A 99 5.64 10.18 10.94
C THR A 99 5.79 10.50 12.42
N LEU A 100 6.00 11.78 12.69
CA LEU A 100 5.98 12.38 14.02
C LEU A 100 4.87 13.43 14.02
N ALA A 101 3.87 13.24 14.88
CA ALA A 101 2.79 14.19 15.08
C ALA A 101 2.83 14.75 16.50
N VAL A 102 2.86 16.08 16.60
CA VAL A 102 2.83 16.82 17.85
C VAL A 102 1.53 17.64 17.91
N SER A 103 0.84 17.61 19.04
CA SER A 103 -0.41 18.34 19.28
C SER A 103 -0.32 19.13 20.58
N PHE A 104 -0.85 20.36 20.58
CA PHE A 104 -0.82 21.32 21.68
C PHE A 104 -2.24 21.61 22.18
#